data_AF-A0A7C6F5Y7-F1
#
_entry.id   AF-A0A7C6F5Y7-F1
#
_cell.length_a   1.000
_cell.length_b   1.000
_cell.length_c   1.000
_cell.angle_alpha   90.00
_cell.angle_beta   90.00
_cell.angle_gamma   90.00
#
_symmetry.space_group_name_H-M   'P 1'
#
loop_
_entity.id
_entity.type
_entity.pdbx_description
1 polymer ?
#
loop_
_entity_poly.entity_id
_entity_poly.type
_entity_poly.pdbx_seq_one_letter_code
_entity_poly.pdbx_strand_id
1 'polypeptide(L)'
;MVRTRDILGPEGRIAVRLPGYEHRPQQLQMAESVEAAIEGQRHLIVEAGTGVGKSFAYLVPTILAVAGEMSGHDIQRAVISTHTI
;
A
#
# COMPACT_ATOMS: atom_id res chain seq x y z
N MET A 1 -6.17 -1.73 14.64
CA MET A 1 -5.02 -1.84 13.74
C MET A 1 -5.48 -1.41 12.36
N VAL A 2 -4.85 -0.40 11.77
CA VAL A 2 -5.27 0.18 10.50
C VAL A 2 -4.85 -0.73 9.34
N ARG A 3 -5.76 -1.03 8.41
CA ARG A 3 -5.48 -1.81 7.19
C ARG A 3 -5.41 -0.91 5.97
N THR A 4 -4.79 -1.43 4.93
CA THR A 4 -4.64 -0.75 3.64
C THR A 4 -5.97 -0.29 3.05
N ARG A 5 -7.04 -1.09 3.20
CA ARG A 5 -8.40 -0.71 2.79
C ARG A 5 -8.97 0.49 3.52
N ASP A 6 -8.58 0.72 4.77
CA ASP A 6 -9.04 1.88 5.55
C ASP A 6 -8.42 3.18 5.00
N ILE A 7 -7.38 3.06 4.18
CA ILE A 7 -6.67 4.18 3.56
C ILE A 7 -7.09 4.37 2.09
N LEU A 8 -7.07 3.29 1.30
CA LEU A 8 -7.26 3.29 -0.16
C LEU A 8 -8.63 2.77 -0.62
N GLY A 9 -9.50 2.36 0.30
CA GLY A 9 -10.86 1.96 -0.04
C GLY A 9 -11.72 3.14 -0.54
N PRO A 10 -12.91 2.87 -1.08
CA PRO A 10 -13.84 3.90 -1.58
C PRO A 10 -14.18 4.99 -0.55
N GLU A 11 -14.21 4.62 0.73
CA GLU A 11 -14.47 5.51 1.87
C GLU A 11 -13.21 5.69 2.74
N GLY A 12 -12.04 5.32 2.22
CA GLY A 12 -10.78 5.35 2.94
C GLY A 12 -10.27 6.76 3.22
N ARG A 13 -9.29 6.87 4.12
CA ARG A 13 -8.71 8.15 4.54
C ARG A 13 -8.22 9.03 3.39
N ILE A 14 -7.73 8.44 2.31
CA ILE A 14 -7.32 9.19 1.11
C ILE A 14 -8.54 9.69 0.34
N ALA A 15 -9.56 8.86 0.13
CA ALA A 15 -10.81 9.28 -0.53
C ALA A 15 -11.46 10.48 0.17
N VAL A 16 -11.44 10.49 1.51
CA VAL A 16 -12.00 11.59 2.31
C VAL A 16 -11.18 12.88 2.21
N ARG A 17 -9.85 12.80 2.04
CA ARG A 17 -8.93 13.94 2.19
C ARG A 17 -8.32 14.46 0.90
N LEU A 18 -8.34 13.67 -0.17
CA LEU A 18 -7.73 14.03 -1.45
C LEU A 18 -8.83 14.27 -2.49
N PRO A 19 -9.21 15.53 -2.76
CA PRO A 19 -10.14 15.86 -3.82
C PRO A 19 -9.69 15.27 -5.15
N GLY A 20 -10.60 14.62 -5.87
CA GLY A 20 -10.30 13.94 -7.14
C GLY A 20 -9.64 12.58 -6.98
N TYR A 21 -9.56 12.02 -5.76
CA TYR A 21 -9.24 10.61 -5.61
C TYR A 21 -10.30 9.75 -6.28
N GLU A 22 -9.84 8.83 -7.12
CA GLU A 22 -10.66 7.83 -7.79
C GLU A 22 -10.29 6.48 -7.20
N HIS A 23 -11.28 5.77 -6.63
CA HIS A 23 -11.08 4.40 -6.19
C HIS A 23 -10.81 3.50 -7.40
N ARG A 24 -9.64 2.86 -7.42
CA ARG A 24 -9.22 1.91 -8.46
C ARG A 24 -9.08 0.53 -7.85
N PRO A 25 -9.94 -0.45 -8.18
CA PRO A 25 -9.88 -1.79 -7.59
C PRO A 25 -8.51 -2.46 -7.69
N GLN A 26 -7.80 -2.26 -8.81
CA GLN A 26 -6.45 -2.82 -9.01
C GLN A 26 -5.40 -2.19 -8.07
N GLN A 27 -5.57 -0.91 -7.69
CA GLN A 27 -4.72 -0.26 -6.70
C GLN A 27 -4.88 -0.93 -5.34
N LEU A 28 -6.12 -1.11 -4.90
CA LEU A 28 -6.42 -1.74 -3.62
C LEU A 28 -5.97 -3.20 -3.59
N GLN A 29 -6.20 -3.95 -4.67
CA GLN A 29 -5.73 -5.33 -4.80
C GLN A 29 -4.21 -5.45 -4.69
N MET A 30 -3.46 -4.60 -5.40
CA MET A 30 -1.99 -4.56 -5.28
C MET A 30 -1.57 -4.23 -3.85
N ALA A 31 -2.25 -3.27 -3.22
CA ALA A 31 -1.90 -2.82 -1.89
C ALA A 31 -2.18 -3.89 -0.81
N GLU A 32 -3.31 -4.59 -0.88
CA GLU A 32 -3.62 -5.75 -0.03
C GLU A 32 -2.63 -6.91 -0.27
N SER A 33 -2.14 -7.08 -1.51
CA SER A 33 -1.12 -8.08 -1.83
C SER A 33 0.23 -7.74 -1.20
N VAL A 34 0.64 -6.47 -1.25
CA VAL A 34 1.86 -5.96 -0.59
C VAL A 34 1.74 -6.09 0.93
N GLU A 35 0.59 -5.72 1.51
CA GLU A 35 0.30 -5.90 2.93
C GLU A 35 0.51 -7.36 3.36
N ALA A 36 -0.13 -8.31 2.66
CA ALA A 36 0.00 -9.73 2.97
C ALA A 36 1.42 -10.29 2.77
N ALA A 37 2.17 -9.76 1.80
CA ALA A 37 3.56 -10.17 1.57
C ALA A 37 4.48 -9.68 2.70
N ILE A 38 4.26 -8.46 3.19
CA ILE A 38 4.97 -7.89 4.34
C ILE A 38 4.64 -8.68 5.61
N GLU A 39 3.35 -8.91 5.94
CA GLU A 39 2.94 -9.69 7.12
C GLU A 39 3.50 -11.12 7.07
N GLY A 40 3.52 -11.71 5.88
CA GLY A 40 4.00 -13.07 5.66
C GLY A 40 5.52 -13.21 5.51
N GLN A 41 6.29 -12.11 5.52
CA GLN A 41 7.73 -12.09 5.22
C GLN A 41 8.09 -12.82 3.91
N ARG A 42 7.32 -12.60 2.84
CA ARG A 42 7.54 -13.23 1.53
C ARG A 42 7.83 -12.20 0.45
N HIS A 43 8.55 -12.63 -0.58
CA HIS A 43 8.69 -11.85 -1.80
C HIS A 43 7.38 -11.83 -2.59
N LEU A 44 7.09 -10.70 -3.20
CA LEU A 44 5.95 -10.49 -4.09
C LEU A 44 6.44 -9.85 -5.39
N ILE A 45 5.98 -10.39 -6.51
CA ILE A 45 6.13 -9.79 -7.84
C ILE A 45 4.74 -9.33 -8.27
N VAL A 46 4.61 -8.06 -8.64
CA VAL A 46 3.36 -7.51 -9.16
C VAL A 46 3.64 -6.85 -10.51
N GLU A 47 2.87 -7.24 -11.52
CA GLU A 47 2.74 -6.45 -12.74
C GLU A 47 1.57 -5.48 -12.57
N ALA A 48 1.83 -4.18 -12.75
CA ALA A 48 0.78 -3.17 -12.67
C ALA A 48 0.90 -2.16 -13.80
N GLY A 49 -0.19 -1.98 -14.55
CA GLY A 49 -0.29 -1.06 -15.67
C GLY A 49 -0.06 0.40 -15.29
N THR A 50 0.17 1.26 -16.28
CA THR A 50 0.24 2.72 -16.08
C THR A 50 -1.10 3.25 -15.53
N GLY A 51 -1.07 4.34 -14.76
CA GLY A 51 -2.29 4.95 -14.20
C GLY A 51 -2.94 4.19 -13.02
N VAL A 52 -2.58 2.94 -12.75
CA VAL A 52 -3.12 2.13 -11.63
C VAL A 52 -2.88 2.75 -10.24
N GLY A 53 -1.93 3.70 -10.12
CA GLY A 53 -1.58 4.29 -8.82
C GLY A 53 -0.66 3.38 -7.99
N LYS A 54 0.26 2.69 -8.67
CA LYS A 54 1.27 1.77 -8.11
C LYS A 54 2.00 2.32 -6.88
N SER A 55 2.35 3.60 -6.92
CA SER A 55 3.08 4.25 -5.82
C SER A 55 2.29 4.22 -4.52
N PHE A 56 1.01 4.61 -4.55
CA PHE A 56 0.16 4.52 -3.36
C PHE A 56 -0.02 3.07 -2.92
N ALA A 57 -0.14 2.14 -3.88
CA ALA A 57 -0.35 0.74 -3.59
C ALA A 57 0.84 0.09 -2.84
N TYR A 58 2.09 0.45 -3.15
CA TYR A 58 3.23 -0.05 -2.35
C TYR A 58 3.54 0.83 -1.13
N LEU A 59 3.28 2.14 -1.16
CA LEU A 59 3.64 3.06 -0.07
C LEU A 59 2.74 2.89 1.16
N VAL A 60 1.43 2.77 0.98
CA VAL A 60 0.49 2.69 2.10
C VAL A 60 0.78 1.51 3.03
N PRO A 61 0.81 0.25 2.57
CA PRO A 61 1.15 -0.88 3.43
C PRO A 61 2.58 -0.78 3.99
N THR A 62 3.52 -0.22 3.24
CA THR A 62 4.90 -0.01 3.73
C THR A 62 4.97 0.98 4.89
N ILE A 63 4.22 2.08 4.82
CA ILE A 63 4.14 3.07 5.90
C ILE A 63 3.46 2.47 7.13
N LEU A 64 2.37 1.71 6.95
CA LEU A 64 1.69 1.03 8.05
C LEU A 64 2.63 0.05 8.76
N ALA A 65 3.43 -0.71 7.99
CA ALA A 65 4.46 -1.59 8.55
C ALA A 65 5.47 -0.83 9.40
N VAL A 66 6.06 0.24 8.86
CA VAL A 66 7.07 1.04 9.58
C VAL A 66 6.50 1.76 10.79
N ALA A 67 5.21 2.12 10.74
CA ALA A 67 4.50 2.76 11.85
C ALA A 67 4.08 1.79 12.97
N GLY A 68 4.33 0.48 12.82
CA GLY A 68 3.89 -0.53 13.80
C GLY A 68 2.39 -0.82 13.76
N GLU A 69 1.71 -0.46 12.66
CA GLU A 69 0.27 -0.68 12.45
C GLU A 69 -0.02 -2.04 11.79
N MET A 70 0.96 -2.93 11.65
CA MET A 70 0.77 -4.27 11.07
C MET A 70 1.06 -5.36 12.08
N SER A 71 0.28 -6.45 12.02
CA SER A 71 0.49 -7.61 12.89
C SER A 71 1.71 -8.38 12.39
N GLY A 72 2.68 -8.64 13.26
CA GLY A 72 3.86 -9.44 12.91
C GLY A 72 5.16 -8.83 13.41
N HIS A 73 6.18 -8.90 12.55
CA HIS A 73 7.54 -8.47 12.88
C HIS A 73 7.69 -6.95 12.83
N ASP A 74 8.47 -6.40 13.77
CA ASP A 74 8.81 -4.98 13.78
C ASP A 74 9.67 -4.62 12.55
N ILE A 75 9.07 -3.90 11.61
CA ILE A 75 9.78 -3.31 10.48
C ILE A 75 10.21 -1.91 10.88
N GLN A 76 11.50 -1.73 11.15
CA GLN A 76 12.04 -0.43 11.56
C GLN A 76 12.33 0.51 10.39
N ARG A 77 12.45 -0.03 9.17
CA ARG A 77 12.84 0.71 7.98
C ARG A 77 12.34 0.03 6.71
N ALA A 78 11.92 0.85 5.75
CA ALA A 78 11.67 0.43 4.39
C ALA A 78 12.55 1.23 3.41
N VAL A 79 12.94 0.59 2.30
CA VAL A 79 13.68 1.22 1.20
C VAL A 79 12.83 1.08 -0.06
N ILE A 80 12.53 2.20 -0.69
CA ILE A 80 11.87 2.23 -2.00
C ILE A 80 12.94 2.54 -3.04
N SER A 81 13.09 1.66 -4.02
CA SER A 81 13.97 1.87 -5.17
C SER A 81 13.13 2.11 -6.42
N THR A 82 13.43 3.17 -7.15
CA THR A 82 12.76 3.54 -8.41
C THR A 82 13.82 3.84 -9.47
N HIS A 83 13.42 3.77 -10.73
CA HIS A 83 14.34 3.92 -11.87
C HIS A 83 14.60 5.38 -12.25
N THR A 84 13.76 6.32 -11.81
CA THR A 84 13.82 7.73 -12.22
C THR A 84 13.72 8.68 -11.01
N ILE A 85 14.41 9.82 -11.08
CA ILE A 85 14.40 10.92 -10.09
C ILE A 85 13.16 11.80 -10.29
#